data_AF-A0A963MI10-F1
#
_entry.id   AF-A0A963MI10-F1
#
_cell.length_a   1.000
_cell.length_b   1.000
_cell.length_c   1.000
_cell.angle_alpha   90.00
_cell.angle_beta   90.00
_cell.angle_gamma   90.00
#
_symmetry.space_group_name_H-M   'P 1'
#
loop_
_entity.id
_entity.type
_entity.pdbx_description
1 polymer ?
#
loop_
_entity_poly.entity_id
_entity_poly.type
_entity_poly.pdbx_seq_one_letter_code
_entity_poly.pdbx_strand_id
1 'polypeptide(L)'
;MTNRLDKELQFHQSALNLRAYRQQLLSSNIANADTPNYKARDIDFTKALGSALDARLGPLALATTSNRHLSPAAAHPAEALAQYRNDQQASVDGNTV
;
A
#
# COMPACT_ATOMS: atom_id res chain seq x y z
N MET A 1 -22.58 12.93 21.89
CA MET A 1 -21.37 12.34 22.51
C MET A 1 -20.81 11.15 21.71
N THR A 2 -21.57 10.54 20.79
CA THR A 2 -21.15 9.40 19.95
C THR A 2 -20.05 9.76 18.94
N ASN A 3 -20.13 10.93 18.31
CA ASN A 3 -19.25 11.34 17.21
C ASN A 3 -17.73 11.36 17.55
N ARG A 4 -17.35 11.58 18.82
CA ARG A 4 -15.93 11.57 19.20
C ARG A 4 -15.37 10.15 19.30
N LEU A 5 -16.15 9.22 19.87
CA LEU A 5 -15.77 7.82 19.94
C LEU A 5 -15.69 7.21 18.54
N ASP A 6 -16.67 7.50 17.69
CA ASP A 6 -16.68 7.05 16.30
C ASP A 6 -15.41 7.50 15.55
N LYS A 7 -14.98 8.75 15.76
CA LYS A 7 -13.76 9.29 15.15
C LYS A 7 -12.48 8.60 15.64
N GLU A 8 -12.36 8.34 16.95
CA GLU A 8 -11.20 7.62 17.51
C GLU A 8 -11.16 6.17 17.00
N LEU A 9 -12.31 5.48 16.99
CA LEU A 9 -12.40 4.12 16.43
C LEU A 9 -12.03 4.09 14.94
N GLN A 10 -12.50 5.06 14.16
CA GLN A 10 -12.19 5.16 12.73
C GLN A 10 -10.69 5.41 12.48
N PHE A 11 -10.04 6.23 13.32
CA PHE A 11 -8.59 6.42 13.27
C PHE A 11 -7.85 5.10 13.51
N HIS A 12 -8.18 4.39 14.59
CA HIS A 12 -7.54 3.11 14.91
C HIS A 12 -7.80 2.05 13.84
N GLN A 13 -9.02 1.98 13.31
CA GLN A 13 -9.36 1.07 12.22
C GLN A 13 -8.50 1.33 10.98
N SER A 14 -8.38 2.61 10.58
CA SER A 14 -7.54 3.00 9.45
C SER A 14 -6.07 2.64 9.67
N ALA A 15 -5.54 2.89 10.87
CA ALA A 15 -4.16 2.55 11.22
C ALA A 15 -3.90 1.04 11.22
N LEU A 16 -4.82 0.25 11.77
CA LEU A 16 -4.72 -1.22 11.78
C LEU A 16 -4.79 -1.80 10.38
N ASN A 17 -5.70 -1.32 9.53
CA ASN A 17 -5.80 -1.75 8.14
C ASN A 17 -4.51 -1.45 7.36
N LEU A 18 -3.95 -0.26 7.54
CA LEU A 18 -2.70 0.12 6.88
C LEU A 18 -1.52 -0.70 7.37
N ARG A 19 -1.48 -1.02 8.67
CA ARG A 19 -0.45 -1.88 9.26
C ARG A 19 -0.55 -3.31 8.72
N ALA A 20 -1.76 -3.85 8.61
CA ALA A 20 -1.99 -5.18 8.03
C ALA A 20 -1.52 -5.23 6.58
N TYR A 21 -1.84 -4.20 5.78
CA TYR A 21 -1.37 -4.11 4.40
C TYR A 21 0.16 -4.04 4.30
N ARG A 22 0.82 -3.24 5.15
CA ARG A 22 2.29 -3.21 5.21
C ARG A 22 2.89 -4.57 5.55
N GLN A 23 2.29 -5.30 6.49
CA GLN A 23 2.74 -6.64 6.85
C GLN A 23 2.60 -7.63 5.67
N GLN A 24 1.55 -7.49 4.86
CA GLN A 24 1.40 -8.29 3.64
C GLN A 24 2.52 -7.99 2.62
N LEU A 25 2.88 -6.72 2.43
CA LEU A 25 4.02 -6.35 1.56
C LEU A 25 5.34 -6.94 2.08
N LEU A 26 5.60 -6.81 3.38
CA LEU A 26 6.80 -7.41 3.99
C LEU A 26 6.82 -8.93 3.84
N SER A 27 5.70 -9.61 4.08
CA SER A 27 5.59 -11.06 3.89
C SER A 27 5.81 -11.45 2.43
N SER A 28 5.30 -10.68 1.47
CA SER A 28 5.51 -10.90 0.04
C SER A 28 6.98 -10.72 -0.34
N ASN A 29 7.64 -9.70 0.19
CA ASN A 29 9.07 -9.49 -0.04
C ASN A 29 9.90 -10.65 0.52
N ILE A 30 9.60 -11.14 1.72
CA ILE A 30 10.28 -12.31 2.33
C ILE A 30 10.03 -13.56 1.50
N ALA A 31 8.79 -13.81 1.07
CA ALA A 31 8.46 -15.00 0.27
C ALA A 31 9.17 -15.01 -1.09
N ASN A 32 9.48 -13.83 -1.64
CA ASN A 32 10.17 -13.70 -2.92
C ASN A 32 11.66 -13.34 -2.77
N ALA A 33 12.22 -13.41 -1.56
CA ALA A 33 13.60 -13.02 -1.28
C ALA A 33 14.64 -13.83 -2.06
N ASP A 34 14.31 -15.06 -2.44
CA ASP A 34 15.18 -15.95 -3.22
C ASP A 34 14.81 -15.98 -4.72
N THR A 35 13.89 -15.12 -5.17
CA THR A 35 13.57 -15.01 -6.59
C THR A 35 14.53 -14.03 -7.26
N PRO A 36 15.32 -14.43 -8.28
CA PRO A 36 16.31 -13.52 -8.88
C PRO A 36 15.68 -12.24 -9.44
N ASN A 37 16.37 -11.10 -9.27
CA ASN A 37 15.96 -9.76 -9.71
C ASN A 37 14.67 -9.20 -9.08
N TYR A 38 14.22 -9.73 -7.94
CA TYR A 38 13.02 -9.25 -7.26
C TYR A 38 13.18 -7.82 -6.72
N LYS A 39 12.14 -7.00 -6.94
CA LYS A 39 12.08 -5.61 -6.50
C LYS A 39 11.05 -5.44 -5.38
N ALA A 40 11.54 -5.32 -4.15
CA ALA A 40 10.74 -5.18 -2.94
C ALA A 40 9.97 -3.85 -2.91
N ARG A 41 8.77 -3.91 -2.35
CA ARG A 41 7.89 -2.74 -2.18
C ARG A 41 7.58 -2.50 -0.70
N ASP A 42 7.41 -1.24 -0.32
CA ASP A 42 6.92 -0.83 1.00
C ASP A 42 6.08 0.45 0.87
N ILE A 43 5.38 0.81 1.94
CA ILE A 43 4.62 2.06 2.05
C ILE A 43 5.26 2.96 3.12
N ASP A 44 5.30 4.26 2.88
CA ASP A 44 5.56 5.23 3.95
C ASP A 44 4.31 5.32 4.84
N PHE A 45 4.31 4.58 5.94
CA PHE A 45 3.18 4.46 6.85
C PHE A 45 2.66 5.82 7.32
N THR A 46 3.55 6.77 7.60
CA THR A 46 3.16 8.09 8.13
C THR A 46 2.39 8.90 7.09
N LYS A 47 2.91 8.97 5.86
CA LYS A 47 2.24 9.63 4.74
C LYS A 47 0.94 8.93 4.35
N ALA A 48 0.96 7.61 4.36
CA ALA A 48 -0.19 6.79 4.03
C ALA A 48 -1.34 6.95 5.03
N LEU A 49 -1.03 6.98 6.33
CA LEU A 49 -2.02 7.24 7.38
C LEU A 49 -2.60 8.65 7.26
N GLY A 50 -1.74 9.66 7.05
CA GLY A 50 -2.20 11.03 6.79
C GLY A 50 -3.16 11.12 5.60
N SER A 51 -2.82 10.44 4.49
CA SER A 51 -3.64 10.41 3.29
C SER A 51 -4.98 9.68 3.49
N ALA A 52 -4.99 8.62 4.31
CA ALA A 52 -6.20 7.89 4.67
C ALA A 52 -7.16 8.74 5.52
N LEU A 53 -6.61 9.52 6.46
CA LEU A 53 -7.40 10.41 7.33
C LEU A 53 -7.95 11.62 6.57
N ASP A 54 -7.19 12.16 5.62
CA ASP A 54 -7.63 13.29 4.77
C ASP A 54 -8.63 12.86 3.67
N ALA A 55 -9.02 11.58 3.61
CA ALA A 55 -9.83 10.98 2.55
C ALA A 55 -9.27 11.21 1.13
N ARG A 56 -7.97 11.52 1.02
CA ARG A 56 -7.27 11.71 -0.27
C ARG A 56 -7.01 10.40 -1.00
N LEU A 57 -7.18 9.26 -0.31
CA LEU A 57 -7.09 7.91 -0.88
C LEU A 57 -8.40 7.44 -1.52
N GLY A 58 -9.17 8.37 -2.10
CA GLY A 58 -10.29 8.01 -2.95
C GLY A 58 -9.81 7.21 -4.18
N PRO A 59 -10.65 6.34 -4.76
CA PRO A 59 -10.28 5.55 -5.92
C PRO A 59 -9.83 6.47 -7.05
N LEU A 60 -8.58 6.31 -7.49
CA LEU A 60 -8.06 7.02 -8.64
C LEU A 60 -8.83 6.55 -9.87
N ALA A 61 -9.69 7.41 -10.41
CA ALA A 61 -10.49 7.08 -11.58
C ALA A 61 -9.57 6.97 -12.81
N LEU A 62 -9.47 5.75 -13.35
CA LEU A 62 -8.76 5.51 -14.61
C LEU A 62 -9.63 6.02 -15.78
N ALA A 63 -9.01 6.79 -16.67
CA ALA A 63 -9.67 7.20 -17.91
C ALA A 63 -9.76 6.01 -18.88
N THR A 64 -10.98 5.60 -19.21
CA THR A 64 -11.22 4.56 -20.23
C THR A 64 -11.49 5.21 -21.57
N THR A 65 -10.69 4.90 -22.59
CA THR A 65 -10.87 5.45 -23.96
C THR A 65 -11.79 4.58 -24.84
N SER A 66 -12.14 3.38 -24.38
CA SER A 66 -13.00 2.44 -25.10
C SER A 66 -13.84 1.61 -24.14
N ASN A 67 -15.06 1.29 -24.55
CA ASN A 67 -16.01 0.50 -23.75
C ASN A 67 -15.59 -0.96 -23.56
N ARG A 68 -14.53 -1.41 -24.26
CA ARG A 68 -13.94 -2.76 -24.09
C ARG A 68 -12.79 -2.79 -23.08
N HIS A 69 -12.44 -1.65 -22.49
CA HIS A 69 -11.41 -1.62 -21.45
C HIS A 69 -11.94 -2.27 -20.17
N LEU A 70 -11.11 -3.12 -19.56
CA LEU A 70 -11.42 -3.72 -18.27
C LEU A 70 -11.39 -2.63 -17.21
N SER A 71 -12.44 -2.58 -16.38
CA SER A 71 -12.39 -1.77 -15.17
C SER A 71 -11.26 -2.28 -14.27
N PRO A 72 -10.51 -1.39 -13.61
CA PRO A 72 -9.49 -1.81 -12.66
C PRO A 72 -10.14 -2.68 -11.58
N ALA A 73 -9.48 -3.79 -11.24
CA ALA A 73 -9.83 -4.54 -10.05
C ALA A 73 -9.74 -3.62 -8.84
N ALA A 74 -10.57 -3.85 -7.81
CA ALA A 74 -10.51 -3.09 -6.58
C ALA A 74 -9.15 -3.30 -5.91
N ALA A 75 -8.21 -2.42 -6.22
CA ALA A 75 -6.91 -2.36 -5.57
C ALA A 75 -7.10 -1.89 -4.13
N HIS A 76 -6.26 -2.37 -3.22
CA HIS A 76 -6.23 -1.82 -1.87
C HIS A 76 -5.90 -0.33 -1.99
N PRO A 77 -6.60 0.60 -1.31
CA PRO A 77 -6.32 2.05 -1.45
C PRO A 77 -4.88 2.43 -1.08
N ALA A 78 -4.24 1.62 -0.23
CA ALA A 78 -2.83 1.76 0.15
C ALA A 78 -1.85 1.29 -0.94
N GLU A 79 -2.31 0.58 -1.97
CA GLU A 79 -1.49 0.11 -3.09
C GLU A 79 -1.00 1.26 -3.97
N ALA A 80 -1.81 2.31 -4.11
CA ALA A 80 -1.40 3.54 -4.79
C ALA A 80 -0.22 4.26 -4.10
N LEU A 81 0.05 3.93 -2.83
CA LEU A 81 1.12 4.49 -2.02
C LEU A 81 2.34 3.57 -1.94
N ALA A 82 2.25 2.34 -2.46
CA ALA A 82 3.36 1.40 -2.46
C ALA A 82 4.46 1.89 -3.40
N GLN A 83 5.68 1.97 -2.88
CA GLN A 83 6.87 2.39 -3.60
C GLN A 83 7.91 1.29 -3.54
N TYR A 84 8.76 1.22 -4.56
CA TYR A 84 9.94 0.37 -4.48
C TYR A 84 10.86 0.88 -3.37
N ARG A 85 11.44 -0.04 -2.60
CA ARG A 85 12.42 0.34 -1.58
C ARG A 85 13.71 0.80 -2.26
N ASN A 86 14.32 1.85 -1.71
CA ASN A 86 15.68 2.23 -2.07
C ASN A 86 16.66 1.36 -1.30
N ASP A 87 17.49 0.61 -2.01
CA ASP A 87 18.42 -0.35 -1.42
C ASP A 87 19.51 0.35 -0.63
N GLN A 88 19.63 -0.03 0.63
CA GLN A 88 20.83 0.25 1.41
C GLN A 88 21.88 -0.86 1.25
N GLN A 89 21.45 -2.06 0.81
CA GLN A 89 22.34 -3.20 0.66
C GLN A 89 21.85 -4.08 -0.50
N ALA A 90 22.55 -4.01 -1.64
CA ALA A 90 22.22 -4.82 -2.80
C ALA A 90 22.64 -6.28 -2.55
N SER A 91 21.72 -7.22 -2.77
CA SER A 91 22.06 -8.65 -2.79
C SER A 91 22.91 -8.98 -4.02
N VAL A 92 23.74 -10.02 -3.91
CA VAL A 92 24.57 -10.54 -5.01
C VAL A 92 23.71 -10.94 -6.21
N ASP A 93 22.46 -11.35 -5.96
CA ASP A 93 21.51 -11.82 -6.98
C ASP A 93 20.62 -10.71 -7.58
N GLY A 94 20.92 -9.43 -7.28
CA GLY A 94 20.17 -8.29 -7.81
C GLY A 94 18.84 -7.99 -7.10
N ASN A 95 18.60 -8.66 -5.96
CA ASN A 95 17.44 -8.46 -5.11
C ASN A 95 17.57 -7.22 -4.22
N THR A 96 16.42 -6.59 -3.97
CA THR A 96 16.27 -5.31 -3.26
C THR A 96 15.47 -5.47 -1.96
N VAL A 97 15.44 -6.71 -1.43
CA VAL A 97 14.64 -7.12 -0.25
C VAL A 97 15.33 -6.71 1.04
#